data_AF-A0A1E3QYC2-F1
#
_entry.id   AF-A0A1E3QYC2-F1
#
_cell.length_a   1.000
_cell.length_b   1.000
_cell.length_c   1.000
_cell.angle_alpha   90.00
_cell.angle_beta   90.00
_cell.angle_gamma   90.00
#
_symmetry.space_group_name_H-M   'P 1'
#
loop_
_entity.id
_entity.type
_entity.pdbx_description
1 polymer ?
#
loop_
_entity_poly.entity_id
_entity_poly.type
_entity_poly.pdbx_seq_one_letter_code
_entity_poly.pdbx_strand_id
1 'polypeptide(L)'
;MAIKVQTKEHSASESESKTGTSSASRATAKNRTAVQQAQQAFLAKHINSNGPNDQPIPSPLDFESLPTEALRKYKKKFGINVPSSLTISGYMLASEAGKKTYSYKNKDRITKTELASHVKKHFMNQQCRESEIITNFIYKVNNQGTYHVYVGTQHH
;
A
#
# COMPACT_ATOMS: atom_id res chain seq x y z
N MET A 1 -53.62 -23.12 16.19
CA MET A 1 -52.28 -22.49 16.08
C MET A 1 -51.22 -23.53 16.41
N ALA A 2 -50.44 -23.94 15.40
CA ALA A 2 -49.08 -24.48 15.48
C ALA A 2 -48.74 -25.04 14.09
N ILE A 3 -47.97 -24.27 13.33
CA ILE A 3 -47.42 -24.67 12.03
C ILE A 3 -45.98 -25.10 12.29
N LYS A 4 -45.65 -26.35 11.96
CA LYS A 4 -44.27 -26.82 11.88
C LYS A 4 -44.09 -27.47 10.52
N VAL A 5 -43.58 -26.69 9.56
CA VAL A 5 -43.17 -27.17 8.24
C VAL A 5 -41.65 -27.31 8.26
N GLN A 6 -41.20 -28.52 7.97
CA GLN A 6 -39.81 -28.92 7.80
C GLN A 6 -39.65 -29.35 6.34
N THR A 7 -38.89 -28.60 5.54
CA THR A 7 -38.23 -29.00 4.27
C THR A 7 -37.24 -27.88 3.96
N LYS A 8 -35.93 -27.98 4.22
CA LYS A 8 -34.88 -28.70 3.48
C LYS A 8 -35.01 -28.56 1.96
N GLU A 9 -34.41 -27.52 1.40
CA GLU A 9 -34.12 -27.43 -0.03
C GLU A 9 -32.61 -27.31 -0.23
N HIS A 10 -32.07 -28.32 -0.91
CA HIS A 10 -30.70 -28.44 -1.36
C HIS A 10 -30.59 -27.72 -2.71
N SER A 11 -29.71 -26.72 -2.83
CA SER A 11 -29.32 -26.23 -4.17
C SER A 11 -28.26 -27.16 -4.74
N ALA A 12 -28.72 -28.11 -5.55
CA ALA A 12 -27.89 -28.98 -6.38
C ALA A 12 -27.42 -28.21 -7.62
N SER A 13 -26.11 -28.01 -7.75
CA SER A 13 -25.48 -27.66 -9.02
C SER A 13 -25.02 -28.96 -9.68
N GLU A 14 -25.91 -29.58 -10.45
CA GLU A 14 -25.63 -30.79 -11.21
C GLU A 14 -24.85 -30.42 -12.48
N SER A 15 -23.61 -30.91 -12.60
CA SER A 15 -22.91 -30.99 -13.87
C SER A 15 -23.15 -32.37 -14.46
N GLU A 16 -23.93 -32.42 -15.54
CA GLU A 16 -24.18 -33.62 -16.31
C GLU A 16 -22.89 -34.12 -16.99
N SER A 17 -22.56 -35.40 -16.79
CA SER A 17 -21.70 -36.16 -17.69
C SER A 17 -22.23 -37.58 -17.81
N LYS A 18 -22.62 -37.95 -19.04
CA LYS A 18 -23.34 -39.18 -19.41
C LYS A 18 -22.52 -40.47 -19.18
N THR A 19 -23.24 -41.45 -18.64
CA THR A 19 -23.16 -42.92 -18.79
C THR A 19 -21.88 -43.59 -19.28
N GLY A 20 -21.33 -44.49 -18.45
CA GLY A 20 -20.45 -45.57 -18.87
C GLY A 20 -20.04 -46.49 -17.70
N THR A 21 -20.62 -47.68 -17.66
CA THR A 21 -20.15 -48.97 -17.09
C THR A 21 -19.56 -49.03 -15.67
N SER A 22 -20.19 -49.87 -14.87
CA SER A 22 -19.85 -50.39 -13.54
C SER A 22 -18.38 -50.75 -13.29
N SER A 23 -17.96 -50.55 -12.02
CA SER A 23 -16.80 -51.14 -11.31
C SER A 23 -15.45 -50.39 -11.26
N ALA A 24 -15.45 -49.08 -10.94
CA ALA A 24 -14.20 -48.38 -10.53
C ALA A 24 -14.39 -47.26 -9.47
N SER A 25 -15.50 -47.25 -8.73
CA SER A 25 -15.94 -46.09 -7.93
C SER A 25 -15.19 -45.84 -6.61
N ARG A 26 -14.42 -46.81 -6.10
CA ARG A 26 -13.67 -46.65 -4.82
C ARG A 26 -12.25 -46.11 -4.97
N ALA A 27 -11.60 -46.30 -6.12
CA ALA A 27 -10.20 -45.90 -6.34
C ALA A 27 -10.09 -44.45 -6.85
N THR A 28 -10.99 -44.02 -7.73
CA THR A 28 -11.05 -42.65 -8.28
C THR A 28 -11.51 -41.61 -7.27
N ALA A 29 -12.42 -41.98 -6.35
CA ALA A 29 -12.86 -41.08 -5.27
C ALA A 29 -11.72 -40.74 -4.29
N LYS A 30 -10.86 -41.72 -3.96
CA LYS A 30 -9.70 -41.52 -3.07
C LYS A 30 -8.61 -40.66 -3.70
N ASN A 31 -8.37 -40.79 -5.01
CA ASN A 31 -7.41 -39.95 -5.71
C ASN A 31 -7.88 -38.49 -5.80
N ARG A 32 -9.18 -38.27 -5.97
CA ARG A 32 -9.74 -36.91 -6.00
C ARG A 32 -9.64 -36.21 -4.63
N THR A 33 -9.88 -36.92 -3.53
CA THR A 33 -9.66 -36.37 -2.18
C THR A 33 -8.19 -36.15 -1.85
N ALA A 34 -7.30 -37.06 -2.25
CA ALA A 34 -5.87 -36.90 -2.05
C ALA A 34 -5.30 -35.68 -2.81
N VAL A 35 -5.75 -35.46 -4.05
CA VAL A 35 -5.36 -34.28 -4.84
C VAL A 35 -5.91 -32.98 -4.24
N GLN A 36 -7.15 -32.99 -3.75
CA GLN A 36 -7.71 -31.82 -3.06
C GLN A 36 -6.99 -31.52 -1.74
N GLN A 37 -6.62 -32.53 -0.97
CA GLN A 37 -5.84 -32.36 0.26
C GLN A 37 -4.42 -31.86 -0.03
N ALA A 38 -3.77 -32.35 -1.09
CA ALA A 38 -2.48 -31.85 -1.52
C ALA A 38 -2.54 -30.38 -1.96
N GLN A 39 -3.61 -29.97 -2.66
CA GLN A 39 -3.86 -28.58 -3.02
C GLN A 39 -4.10 -27.71 -1.79
N GLN A 40 -4.89 -28.17 -0.81
CA GLN A 40 -5.12 -27.43 0.44
C GLN A 40 -3.84 -27.29 1.28
N ALA A 41 -3.01 -28.34 1.36
CA ALA A 41 -1.72 -28.27 2.04
C ALA A 41 -0.73 -27.35 1.30
N PHE A 42 -0.80 -27.30 -0.03
CA PHE A 42 0.00 -26.38 -0.83
C PHE A 42 -0.46 -24.93 -0.64
N LEU A 43 -1.77 -24.69 -0.65
CA LEU A 43 -2.38 -23.38 -0.37
C LEU A 43 -2.09 -22.93 1.06
N ALA A 44 -2.20 -23.79 2.07
CA ALA A 44 -1.88 -23.44 3.46
C ALA A 44 -0.41 -23.08 3.67
N LYS A 45 0.51 -23.63 2.87
CA LYS A 45 1.95 -23.30 2.91
C LYS A 45 2.31 -22.03 2.14
N HIS A 46 1.48 -21.60 1.19
CA HIS A 46 1.80 -20.49 0.26
C HIS A 46 0.80 -19.32 0.31
N ILE A 47 -0.32 -19.44 1.02
CA ILE A 47 -1.17 -18.31 1.40
C ILE A 47 -0.48 -17.65 2.60
N ASN A 48 0.54 -16.87 2.30
CA ASN A 48 1.06 -15.89 3.23
C ASN A 48 0.00 -14.79 3.29
N SER A 49 -0.58 -14.59 4.48
CA SER A 49 -1.51 -13.50 4.70
C SER A 49 -0.84 -12.18 4.30
N ASN A 50 -1.31 -11.58 3.21
CA ASN A 50 -0.93 -10.24 2.75
C ASN A 50 -1.96 -9.22 3.27
N GLY A 51 -2.51 -9.47 4.46
CA GLY A 51 -3.48 -8.57 5.05
C GLY A 51 -2.84 -7.19 5.26
N PRO A 52 -3.61 -6.10 5.18
CA PRO A 52 -3.09 -4.76 5.48
C PRO A 52 -2.51 -4.64 6.90
N ASN A 53 -2.88 -5.57 7.80
CA ASN A 53 -2.36 -5.67 9.16
C ASN A 53 -1.12 -6.56 9.32
N ASP A 54 -0.69 -7.29 8.28
CA ASP A 54 0.53 -8.14 8.33
C ASP A 54 1.80 -7.36 8.01
N GLN A 55 1.68 -6.12 7.54
CA GLN A 55 2.83 -5.25 7.36
C GLN A 55 3.29 -4.73 8.72
N PRO A 56 4.57 -4.85 9.08
CA PRO A 56 5.08 -4.26 10.30
C PRO A 56 4.87 -2.75 10.24
N ILE A 57 4.44 -2.16 11.36
CA ILE A 57 4.25 -0.71 11.46
C ILE A 57 5.63 -0.06 11.21
N PRO A 58 5.77 0.77 10.16
CA PRO A 58 7.04 1.38 9.84
C PRO A 58 7.47 2.32 10.97
N SER A 59 8.77 2.34 11.27
CA SER A 59 9.33 3.23 12.27
C SER A 59 9.02 4.69 11.92
N PRO A 60 8.64 5.55 12.88
CA PRO A 60 8.32 6.96 12.60
C PRO A 60 9.52 7.77 12.09
N LEU A 61 10.75 7.25 12.25
CA LEU A 61 11.99 7.86 11.77
C LEU A 61 12.52 7.23 10.49
N ASP A 62 11.72 6.37 9.85
CA ASP A 62 12.01 5.85 8.53
C ASP A 62 11.50 6.81 7.44
N PHE A 63 12.41 7.64 6.94
CA PHE A 63 12.10 8.60 5.89
C PHE A 63 12.04 7.97 4.49
N GLU A 64 12.47 6.72 4.33
CA GLU A 64 12.46 6.05 3.02
C GLU A 64 11.08 5.49 2.67
N SER A 65 10.33 5.03 3.67
CA SER A 65 8.93 4.61 3.49
C SER A 65 7.99 5.78 3.22
N LEU A 66 8.36 7.02 3.59
CA LEU A 66 7.54 8.20 3.32
C LEU A 66 7.31 8.44 1.82
N PRO A 67 6.14 8.96 1.42
CA PRO A 67 5.87 9.27 0.03
C PRO A 67 6.77 10.41 -0.46
N THR A 68 7.19 10.33 -1.72
CA THR A 68 8.09 11.31 -2.35
C THR A 68 7.54 12.74 -2.27
N GLU A 69 6.20 12.89 -2.32
CA GLU A 69 5.55 14.18 -2.18
C GLU A 69 5.71 14.80 -0.79
N ALA A 70 5.64 13.98 0.27
CA ALA A 70 5.86 14.46 1.64
C ALA A 70 7.30 14.96 1.82
N LEU A 71 8.29 14.25 1.28
CA LEU A 71 9.69 14.67 1.29
C LEU A 71 9.90 16.01 0.56
N ARG A 72 9.26 16.18 -0.61
CA ARG A 72 9.30 17.45 -1.36
C ARG A 72 8.60 18.60 -0.61
N LYS A 73 7.45 18.31 0.01
CA LYS A 73 6.70 19.28 0.81
C LYS A 73 7.51 19.74 2.02
N TYR A 74 8.19 18.81 2.69
CA TYR A 74 9.11 19.12 3.79
C TYR A 74 10.25 20.02 3.31
N LYS A 75 10.95 19.65 2.23
CA LYS A 75 11.99 20.48 1.60
C LYS A 75 11.49 21.90 1.32
N LYS A 76 10.33 22.04 0.67
CA LYS A 76 9.75 23.35 0.33
C LYS A 76 9.41 24.17 1.58
N LYS A 77 8.87 23.53 2.62
CA LYS A 77 8.46 24.18 3.86
C LYS A 77 9.66 24.72 4.65
N PHE A 78 10.76 23.97 4.70
CA PHE A 78 11.96 24.33 5.47
C PHE A 78 13.07 24.96 4.62
N GLY A 79 12.85 25.16 3.31
CA GLY A 79 13.81 25.84 2.43
C GLY A 79 15.14 25.09 2.25
N ILE A 80 15.14 23.76 2.33
CA ILE A 80 16.39 22.97 2.29
C ILE A 80 17.02 23.05 0.89
N ASN A 81 18.27 23.53 0.82
CA ASN A 81 19.03 23.70 -0.42
C ASN A 81 19.59 22.36 -0.93
N VAL A 82 18.70 21.47 -1.35
CA VAL A 82 19.04 20.15 -1.93
C VAL A 82 18.21 19.98 -3.21
N PRO A 83 18.73 19.34 -4.27
CA PRO A 83 17.95 19.08 -5.47
C PRO A 83 16.64 18.33 -5.20
N SER A 84 15.65 18.47 -6.08
CA SER A 84 14.40 17.71 -5.93
C SER A 84 14.62 16.26 -6.30
N SER A 85 13.86 15.35 -5.69
CA SER A 85 13.84 13.94 -6.09
C SER A 85 13.28 13.75 -7.50
N LEU A 86 13.67 12.68 -8.17
CA LEU A 86 13.10 12.26 -9.45
C LEU A 86 11.63 11.83 -9.32
N THR A 87 10.83 12.10 -10.35
CA THR A 87 9.50 11.51 -10.54
C THR A 87 9.65 10.17 -11.27
N ILE A 88 8.57 9.38 -11.36
CA ILE A 88 8.53 8.14 -12.15
C ILE A 88 9.00 8.39 -13.59
N SER A 89 8.47 9.43 -14.25
CA SER A 89 8.93 9.83 -15.59
C SER A 89 10.41 10.22 -15.62
N GLY A 90 10.90 10.86 -14.54
CA GLY A 90 12.32 11.18 -14.38
C GLY A 90 13.19 9.92 -14.30
N TYR A 91 12.75 8.87 -13.60
CA TYR A 91 13.44 7.59 -13.58
C TYR A 91 13.44 6.90 -14.95
N MET A 92 12.34 6.98 -15.70
CA MET A 92 12.28 6.48 -17.08
C MET A 92 13.25 7.22 -17.99
N LEU A 93 13.32 8.55 -17.91
CA LEU A 93 14.27 9.35 -18.70
C LEU A 93 15.72 9.21 -18.22
N ALA A 94 15.95 8.82 -16.97
CA ALA A 94 17.28 8.50 -16.45
C ALA A 94 17.76 7.11 -16.88
N SER A 95 16.90 6.29 -17.48
CA SER A 95 17.25 4.96 -18.00
C SER A 95 17.96 5.04 -19.35
N GLU A 96 18.41 3.89 -19.84
CA GLU A 96 19.02 3.70 -21.16
C GLU A 96 18.22 4.33 -22.31
N ALA A 97 16.88 4.27 -22.24
CA ALA A 97 15.98 4.84 -23.24
C ALA A 97 16.13 6.37 -23.34
N GLY A 98 16.52 7.04 -22.27
CA GLY A 98 16.67 8.49 -22.21
C GLY A 98 18.06 9.00 -22.61
N LYS A 99 19.05 8.15 -22.93
CA LYS A 99 20.45 8.54 -23.18
C LYS A 99 20.65 9.72 -24.14
N LYS A 100 19.81 9.82 -25.16
CA LYS A 100 19.89 10.87 -26.19
C LYS A 100 19.12 12.14 -25.79
N THR A 101 18.30 12.10 -24.75
CA THR A 101 17.49 13.22 -24.30
C THR A 101 18.30 14.26 -23.52
N TYR A 102 17.81 15.49 -23.50
CA TYR A 102 18.43 16.58 -22.74
C TYR A 102 18.46 16.29 -21.24
N SER A 103 17.38 15.73 -20.68
CA SER A 103 17.25 15.45 -19.24
C SER A 103 18.24 14.39 -18.74
N TYR A 104 18.63 13.43 -19.59
CA TYR A 104 19.65 12.45 -19.24
C TYR A 104 21.04 13.09 -19.13
N LYS A 105 21.34 14.06 -20.01
CA LYS A 105 22.62 14.78 -20.04
C LYS A 105 22.72 15.85 -18.96
N ASN A 106 21.60 16.48 -18.60
CA ASN A 106 21.52 17.55 -17.61
C ASN A 106 20.75 17.07 -16.38
N LYS A 107 21.43 16.31 -15.52
CA LYS A 107 20.85 15.78 -14.29
C LYS A 107 20.86 16.86 -13.20
N ASP A 108 19.69 17.42 -12.92
CA ASP A 108 19.45 18.45 -11.90
C ASP A 108 18.73 17.89 -10.65
N ARG A 109 18.48 16.58 -10.61
CA ARG A 109 17.62 15.90 -9.63
C ARG A 109 18.30 14.69 -9.04
N ILE A 110 17.93 14.39 -7.80
CA ILE A 110 18.49 13.30 -6.99
C ILE A 110 17.52 12.13 -6.85
N THR A 111 18.00 11.02 -6.31
CA THR A 111 17.16 9.87 -6.01
C THR A 111 16.28 10.13 -4.78
N LYS A 112 15.19 9.35 -4.62
CA LYS A 112 14.32 9.43 -3.44
C LYS A 112 15.09 9.17 -2.14
N THR A 113 15.94 8.14 -2.13
CA THR A 113 16.73 7.72 -0.96
C THR A 113 17.70 8.83 -0.52
N GLU A 114 18.34 9.49 -1.49
CA GLU A 114 19.22 10.62 -1.22
C GLU A 114 18.46 11.82 -0.63
N LEU A 115 17.29 12.17 -1.19
CA LEU A 115 16.43 13.21 -0.60
C LEU A 115 15.98 12.84 0.82
N ALA A 116 15.60 11.58 1.05
CA ALA A 116 15.19 11.09 2.37
C ALA A 116 16.33 11.22 3.39
N SER A 117 17.56 10.89 3.00
CA SER A 117 18.76 11.04 3.85
C SER A 117 19.01 12.51 4.23
N HIS A 118 18.94 13.43 3.27
CA HIS A 118 19.06 14.86 3.54
C HIS A 118 17.97 15.38 4.47
N VAL A 119 16.72 14.98 4.24
CA VAL A 119 15.58 15.33 5.09
C VAL A 119 15.75 14.78 6.50
N LYS A 120 16.16 13.52 6.64
CA LYS A 120 16.43 12.88 7.94
C LYS A 120 17.51 13.64 8.70
N LYS A 121 18.62 13.97 8.04
CA LYS A 121 19.71 14.76 8.66
C LYS A 121 19.22 16.12 9.14
N HIS A 122 18.46 16.83 8.31
CA HIS A 122 17.88 18.12 8.70
C HIS A 122 16.91 17.98 9.88
N PHE A 123 16.03 16.98 9.83
CA PHE A 123 15.06 16.73 10.89
C PHE A 123 15.72 16.44 12.24
N MET A 124 16.77 15.61 12.26
CA MET A 124 17.51 15.27 13.49
C MET A 124 18.26 16.45 14.10
N ASN A 125 18.67 17.40 13.28
CA ASN A 125 19.37 18.60 13.74
C ASN A 125 18.42 19.71 14.20
N GLN A 126 17.12 19.56 13.98
CA GLN A 126 16.14 20.58 14.34
C GLN A 126 15.90 20.56 15.84
N GLN A 127 16.21 21.67 16.51
CA GLN A 127 15.89 21.84 17.92
C GLN A 127 14.37 22.00 18.09
N CYS A 128 13.80 21.26 19.03
CA CYS A 128 12.40 21.33 19.36
C CYS A 128 12.18 21.58 20.85
N ARG A 129 11.14 22.36 21.16
CA ARG A 129 10.62 22.50 22.52
C ARG A 129 9.37 21.65 22.65
N GLU A 130 9.43 20.66 23.52
CA GLU A 130 8.36 19.67 23.69
C GLU A 130 7.01 20.33 24.01
N SER A 131 7.00 21.30 24.93
CA SER A 131 5.80 22.05 25.32
C SER A 131 5.11 22.70 24.12
N GLU A 132 5.86 23.36 23.24
CA GLU A 132 5.31 23.99 22.05
C GLU A 132 4.78 22.96 21.05
N ILE A 133 5.46 21.82 20.88
CA ILE A 133 5.02 20.78 19.94
C ILE A 133 3.72 20.14 20.40
N ILE A 134 3.63 19.73 21.66
CA ILE A 134 2.46 19.03 22.19
C ILE A 134 1.23 19.94 22.12
N THR A 135 1.35 21.19 22.57
CA THR A 135 0.23 22.15 22.54
C THR A 135 -0.22 22.44 21.11
N ASN A 136 0.73 22.70 20.19
CA ASN A 136 0.39 22.95 18.79
C ASN A 136 -0.24 21.73 18.11
N PHE A 137 0.20 20.52 18.47
CA PHE A 137 -0.37 19.28 17.95
C PHE A 137 -1.81 19.09 18.42
N ILE A 138 -2.07 19.16 19.73
CA ILE A 138 -3.42 19.03 20.31
C ILE A 138 -4.36 20.08 19.72
N TYR A 139 -3.91 21.34 19.66
CA TYR A 139 -4.68 22.42 19.07
C TYR A 139 -5.02 22.13 17.61
N LYS A 140 -4.05 21.72 16.80
CA LYS A 140 -4.31 21.38 15.40
C LYS A 140 -5.28 20.22 15.28
N VAL A 141 -5.08 19.12 16.00
CA VAL A 141 -5.92 17.91 15.94
C VAL A 141 -7.37 18.21 16.34
N ASN A 142 -7.58 18.98 17.40
CA ASN A 142 -8.93 19.31 17.85
C ASN A 142 -9.65 20.29 16.91
N ASN A 143 -8.92 21.09 16.12
CA ASN A 143 -9.47 22.13 15.26
C ASN A 143 -9.34 21.84 13.74
N GLN A 144 -8.99 20.62 13.31
CA GLN A 144 -8.74 20.29 11.88
C GLN A 144 -9.94 20.56 10.95
N GLY A 145 -11.16 20.59 11.48
CA GLY A 145 -12.39 20.89 10.72
C GLY A 145 -12.72 22.38 10.55
N THR A 146 -12.12 23.28 11.35
CA THR A 146 -12.51 24.71 11.37
C THR A 146 -11.79 25.53 10.28
N TYR A 147 -10.61 25.09 9.83
CA TYR A 147 -9.75 25.86 8.93
C TYR A 147 -10.00 25.65 7.44
N HIS A 148 -10.80 24.66 7.04
CA HIS A 148 -11.11 24.40 5.63
C HIS A 148 -12.22 25.29 5.04
N VAL A 149 -12.89 26.12 5.86
CA VAL A 149 -14.06 26.91 5.44
C VAL A 149 -13.69 28.31 4.88
N TYR A 150 -12.45 28.79 5.05
CA TYR A 150 -12.05 30.17 4.68
C TYR A 150 -11.10 30.26 3.48
N VAL A 151 -11.19 29.32 2.53
CA VAL A 151 -10.46 29.42 1.24
C VAL A 151 -11.46 29.43 0.09
N GLY A 152 -12.45 30.31 0.19
CA GLY A 152 -13.45 30.54 -0.85
C GLY A 152 -13.81 32.02 -0.87
N THR A 153 -13.73 32.61 -2.07
CA THR A 153 -14.25 33.93 -2.45
C THR A 153 -13.62 35.16 -1.79
N GLN A 154 -12.66 35.79 -2.48
CA GLN A 154 -12.84 37.19 -2.91
C GLN A 154 -12.19 37.38 -4.30
N HIS A 155 -13.06 37.48 -5.31
CA HIS A 155 -12.75 38.14 -6.57
C HIS A 155 -12.82 39.65 -6.31
N HIS A 156 -11.79 40.39 -6.73
CA HIS A 156 -11.91 41.76 -7.20
C HIS A 156 -10.91 41.99 -8.31
#